data_AF-A0A7Y6A787-F1
#
_entry.id   AF-A0A7Y6A787-F1
#
_cell.length_a   1.000
_cell.length_b   1.000
_cell.length_c   1.000
_cell.angle_alpha   90.00
_cell.angle_beta   90.00
_cell.angle_gamma   90.00
#
_symmetry.space_group_name_H-M   'P 1'
#
loop_
_entity.id
_entity.type
_entity.pdbx_description
1 polymer ?
#
loop_
_entity_poly.entity_id
_entity_poly.type
_entity_poly.pdbx_seq_one_letter_code
_entity_poly.pdbx_strand_id
1 'polypeptide(L)'
;MIHDPPLWDGTALLSMPGWCAGGPRALLDFETPIREATIRAEAQWAAWAQASRGCPPAVPHEEFWARHRADPDEYPCPQARQDYLAQPLVQALAALEGHQPVPFFPNAHMIWSADPVVLIARGRSEFVRRAASRVISRAALLTLDGRWLDEDGGTGYADPPEPPESGLNLADEYAIECTDYLLGLVPETVVVRIRCHC
;
A
#
# COMPACT_ATOMS: atom_id res chain seq x y z
N MET A 1 -10.94 -25.92 6.36
CA MET A 1 -10.97 -24.73 5.50
C MET A 1 -12.34 -24.08 5.63
N ILE A 2 -12.40 -22.75 5.66
CA ILE A 2 -13.66 -21.97 5.71
C ILE A 2 -13.91 -21.49 4.28
N HIS A 3 -15.02 -21.92 3.68
CA HIS A 3 -15.13 -21.90 2.23
C HIS A 3 -15.45 -20.52 1.64
N ASP A 4 -16.32 -19.68 2.23
CA ASP A 4 -16.54 -18.30 1.76
C ASP A 4 -17.07 -17.34 2.85
N PRO A 5 -16.78 -16.03 2.76
CA PRO A 5 -17.46 -15.03 3.57
C PRO A 5 -18.91 -14.86 3.08
N PRO A 6 -19.90 -14.64 3.96
CA PRO A 6 -21.26 -14.37 3.53
C PRO A 6 -21.36 -13.02 2.78
N LEU A 7 -22.37 -12.92 1.92
CA LEU A 7 -22.88 -11.65 1.40
C LEU A 7 -23.42 -10.78 2.55
N TRP A 8 -23.70 -9.51 2.25
CA TRP A 8 -24.22 -8.55 3.22
C TRP A 8 -25.58 -8.95 3.82
N ASP A 9 -26.33 -9.83 3.15
CA ASP A 9 -27.62 -10.36 3.59
C ASP A 9 -27.52 -11.73 4.30
N GLY A 10 -26.30 -12.21 4.57
CA GLY A 10 -26.05 -13.51 5.19
C GLY A 10 -26.04 -14.69 4.22
N THR A 11 -26.32 -14.48 2.94
CA THR A 11 -26.26 -15.55 1.93
C THR A 11 -24.82 -16.01 1.73
N ALA A 12 -24.57 -17.32 1.75
CA ALA A 12 -23.25 -17.86 1.45
C ALA A 12 -22.86 -17.53 0.00
N LEU A 13 -21.68 -16.94 -0.20
CA LEU A 13 -21.09 -16.86 -1.53
C LEU A 13 -20.81 -18.26 -2.06
N LEU A 14 -20.90 -18.44 -3.38
CA LEU A 14 -20.52 -19.69 -4.02
C LEU A 14 -19.00 -19.89 -3.87
N SER A 15 -18.61 -21.06 -3.38
CA SER A 15 -17.22 -21.44 -3.24
C SER A 15 -16.52 -21.47 -4.59
N MET A 16 -15.59 -20.54 -4.76
CA MET A 16 -14.70 -20.52 -5.91
C MET A 16 -13.50 -21.42 -5.64
N PRO A 17 -13.12 -22.33 -6.56
CA PRO A 17 -11.91 -23.12 -6.43
C PRO A 17 -10.68 -22.24 -6.18
N GLY A 18 -9.90 -22.57 -5.15
CA GLY A 18 -8.71 -21.79 -4.74
C GLY A 18 -9.01 -20.58 -3.84
N TRP A 19 -10.27 -20.34 -3.47
CA TRP A 19 -10.65 -19.29 -2.53
C TRP A 19 -11.12 -19.88 -1.20
N CYS A 20 -10.82 -19.18 -0.12
CA CYS A 20 -11.31 -19.51 1.21
C CYS A 20 -11.45 -18.23 2.05
N ALA A 21 -12.35 -18.24 3.02
CA ALA A 21 -12.48 -17.20 4.04
C ALA A 21 -11.55 -17.43 5.24
N GLY A 22 -10.78 -18.53 5.24
CA GLY A 22 -9.91 -18.85 6.36
C GLY A 22 -9.60 -20.33 6.51
N GLY A 23 -8.81 -20.65 7.52
CA GLY A 23 -8.35 -22.00 7.83
C GLY A 23 -7.12 -21.99 8.71
N PRO A 24 -6.63 -23.17 9.12
CA PRO A 24 -5.32 -23.30 9.75
C PRO A 24 -4.26 -22.63 8.89
N ARG A 25 -3.38 -21.85 9.50
CA ARG A 25 -2.33 -21.09 8.84
C ARG A 25 -1.53 -21.94 7.86
N ALA A 26 -1.23 -23.19 8.22
CA ALA A 26 -0.45 -24.11 7.39
C ALA A 26 -1.13 -24.52 6.08
N LEU A 27 -2.45 -24.35 5.98
CA LEU A 27 -3.24 -24.67 4.79
C LEU A 27 -3.52 -23.43 3.92
N LEU A 28 -3.12 -22.24 4.36
CA LEU A 28 -3.27 -21.00 3.62
C LEU A 28 -2.03 -20.73 2.77
N ASP A 29 -2.23 -20.42 1.49
CA ASP A 29 -1.15 -20.09 0.57
C ASP A 29 -0.81 -18.59 0.65
N PHE A 30 0.22 -18.27 1.41
CA PHE A 30 0.84 -16.95 1.45
C PHE A 30 2.04 -16.85 0.49
N GLU A 31 2.66 -17.97 0.13
CA GLU A 31 3.92 -18.00 -0.61
C GLU A 31 3.72 -17.60 -2.06
N THR A 32 2.72 -18.17 -2.74
CA THR A 32 2.44 -17.88 -4.14
C THR A 32 2.18 -16.38 -4.36
N PRO A 33 1.25 -15.71 -3.64
CA PRO A 33 1.03 -14.29 -3.84
C PRO A 33 2.26 -13.43 -3.51
N ILE A 34 3.01 -13.74 -2.45
CA ILE A 34 4.26 -13.03 -2.11
C ILE A 34 5.27 -13.14 -3.27
N ARG A 35 5.48 -14.36 -3.79
CA ARG A 35 6.44 -14.62 -4.87
C ARG A 35 6.04 -13.90 -6.15
N GLU A 36 4.76 -13.93 -6.52
CA GLU A 36 4.26 -13.20 -7.68
C GLU A 36 4.42 -11.68 -7.52
N ALA A 37 4.10 -11.14 -6.34
CA ALA A 37 4.28 -9.73 -6.02
C ALA A 37 5.75 -9.32 -6.13
N THR A 38 6.64 -10.15 -5.60
CA THR A 38 8.10 -9.96 -5.66
C THR A 38 8.56 -9.89 -7.11
N ILE A 39 8.18 -10.85 -7.96
CA ILE A 39 8.57 -10.87 -9.38
C ILE A 39 8.08 -9.62 -10.11
N ARG A 40 6.82 -9.22 -9.88
CA ARG A 40 6.23 -8.02 -10.50
C ARG A 40 6.94 -6.75 -10.03
N ALA A 41 7.22 -6.64 -8.73
CA ALA A 41 7.90 -5.49 -8.15
C ALA A 41 9.35 -5.37 -8.64
N GLU A 42 10.05 -6.50 -8.82
CA GLU A 42 11.39 -6.52 -9.40
C GLU A 42 11.40 -6.00 -10.84
N ALA A 43 10.44 -6.45 -11.66
CA ALA A 43 10.29 -5.95 -13.03
C ALA A 43 9.94 -4.46 -13.08
N GLN A 44 9.01 -4.02 -12.21
CA GLN A 44 8.63 -2.60 -12.11
C GLN A 44 9.80 -1.72 -11.65
N TRP A 45 10.54 -2.16 -10.62
CA TRP A 45 11.73 -1.47 -10.14
C TRP A 45 12.78 -1.33 -11.25
N ALA A 46 13.04 -2.41 -12.01
CA ALA A 46 13.98 -2.35 -13.12
C ALA A 46 13.56 -1.32 -14.19
N ALA A 47 12.26 -1.25 -14.50
CA ALA A 47 11.72 -0.25 -15.42
C ALA A 47 11.87 1.17 -14.89
N TRP A 48 11.51 1.41 -13.63
CA TRP A 48 11.66 2.71 -12.95
C TRP A 48 13.12 3.14 -12.86
N ALA A 49 14.03 2.23 -12.49
CA ALA A 49 15.46 2.47 -12.44
C ALA A 49 16.05 2.79 -13.82
N GLN A 50 15.47 2.27 -14.90
CA GLN A 50 15.86 2.58 -16.26
C GLN A 50 15.33 3.96 -16.70
N ALA A 51 14.07 4.28 -16.43
CA ALA A 51 13.47 5.57 -16.81
C ALA A 51 14.01 6.76 -16.01
N SER A 52 14.45 6.52 -14.77
CA SER A 52 15.06 7.54 -13.91
C SER A 52 16.50 7.87 -14.28
N ARG A 53 17.15 7.11 -15.17
CA ARG A 53 18.55 7.36 -15.56
C ARG A 53 18.68 8.73 -16.23
N GLY A 54 19.51 9.58 -15.64
CA GLY A 54 19.79 10.91 -16.16
C GLY A 54 18.75 11.98 -15.77
N CYS A 55 17.71 11.62 -15.01
CA CYS A 55 16.85 12.61 -14.39
C CYS A 55 17.61 13.34 -13.27
N PRO A 56 17.45 14.66 -13.12
CA PRO A 56 17.93 15.36 -11.93
C PRO A 56 17.25 14.83 -10.66
N PRO A 57 17.86 15.01 -9.47
CA PRO A 57 17.22 14.68 -8.20
C PRO A 57 15.85 15.34 -8.09
N ALA A 58 14.84 14.57 -7.68
CA ALA A 58 13.50 15.05 -7.43
C ALA A 58 13.26 15.22 -5.93
N VAL A 59 12.33 16.11 -5.62
CA VAL A 59 11.84 16.42 -4.29
C VAL A 59 10.53 15.65 -4.05
N PRO A 60 10.35 15.00 -2.89
CA PRO A 60 9.08 14.35 -2.52
C PRO A 60 7.89 15.31 -2.54
N HIS A 61 6.69 14.80 -2.80
CA HIS A 61 5.45 15.58 -2.83
C HIS A 61 5.20 16.29 -1.50
N GLU A 62 5.51 15.66 -0.35
CA GLU A 62 5.22 16.22 0.97
C GLU A 62 5.89 17.59 1.19
N GLU A 63 7.03 17.85 0.55
CA GLU A 63 7.69 19.16 0.60
C GLU A 63 6.93 20.26 -0.14
N PHE A 64 6.19 19.92 -1.19
CA PHE A 64 5.30 20.86 -1.88
C PHE A 64 4.03 21.11 -1.06
N TRP A 65 3.49 20.08 -0.40
CA TRP A 65 2.32 20.20 0.46
C TRP A 65 2.63 20.92 1.76
N ALA A 66 3.82 20.74 2.33
CA ALA A 66 4.31 21.50 3.47
C ALA A 66 4.40 22.99 3.15
N ARG A 67 4.91 23.37 1.97
CA ARG A 67 4.91 24.76 1.50
C ARG A 67 3.49 25.31 1.35
N HIS A 68 2.58 24.53 0.78
CA HIS A 68 1.17 24.94 0.65
C HIS A 68 0.50 25.15 2.02
N ARG A 69 0.74 24.26 2.99
CA ARG A 69 0.19 24.40 4.34
C ARG A 69 0.78 25.59 5.09
N ALA A 70 2.03 25.97 4.80
CA ALA A 70 2.68 27.12 5.41
C ALA A 70 2.11 28.45 4.89
N ASP A 71 1.81 28.54 3.59
CA ASP A 71 1.19 29.71 2.97
C ASP A 71 0.23 29.32 1.83
N PRO A 72 -1.05 29.05 2.14
CA PRO A 72 -2.00 28.55 1.15
C PRO A 72 -2.45 29.63 0.15
N ASP A 73 -2.30 30.91 0.49
CA ASP A 73 -2.68 32.03 -0.37
C ASP A 73 -1.59 32.34 -1.40
N GLU A 74 -0.32 32.35 -1.00
CA GLU A 74 0.83 32.59 -1.89
C GLU A 74 1.22 31.32 -2.67
N TYR A 75 1.04 30.13 -2.07
CA TYR A 75 1.36 28.85 -2.69
C TYR A 75 0.15 27.90 -2.68
N PRO A 76 -0.82 28.12 -3.58
CA PRO A 76 -2.07 27.37 -3.59
C PRO A 76 -1.87 25.91 -4.03
N CYS A 77 -2.75 25.02 -3.54
CA CYS A 77 -2.69 23.57 -3.80
C CYS A 77 -2.54 23.18 -5.28
N PRO A 78 -3.25 23.81 -6.26
CA PRO A 78 -3.03 23.54 -7.68
C PRO A 78 -1.59 23.80 -8.14
N GLN A 79 -0.93 24.84 -7.61
CA GLN A 79 0.45 25.16 -7.94
C GLN A 79 1.43 24.15 -7.32
N ALA A 80 1.26 23.82 -6.03
CA ALA A 80 2.07 22.80 -5.35
C ALA A 80 2.09 21.47 -6.12
N ARG A 81 0.92 21.06 -6.61
CA ARG A 81 0.79 19.90 -7.47
C ARG A 81 1.49 20.06 -8.81
N GLN A 82 1.25 21.17 -9.51
CA GLN A 82 1.83 21.39 -10.83
C GLN A 82 3.35 21.34 -10.75
N ASP A 83 3.93 21.95 -9.72
CA ASP A 83 5.37 21.95 -9.52
C ASP A 83 5.92 20.55 -9.22
N TYR A 84 5.22 19.75 -8.40
CA TYR A 84 5.59 18.35 -8.16
C TYR A 84 5.55 17.50 -9.44
N LEU A 85 4.49 17.65 -10.25
CA LEU A 85 4.32 16.92 -11.52
C LEU A 85 5.24 17.42 -12.64
N ALA A 86 5.78 18.64 -12.53
CA ALA A 86 6.74 19.20 -13.47
C ALA A 86 8.13 18.58 -13.35
N GLN A 87 8.41 17.82 -12.28
CA GLN A 87 9.70 17.21 -12.06
C GLN A 87 10.02 16.14 -13.12
N PRO A 88 11.20 16.18 -13.77
CA PRO A 88 11.53 15.25 -14.86
C PRO A 88 11.45 13.78 -14.47
N LEU A 89 11.83 13.43 -13.23
CA LEU A 89 11.71 12.06 -12.71
C LEU A 89 10.24 11.64 -12.66
N VAL A 90 9.37 12.48 -12.10
CA VAL A 90 7.93 12.19 -11.95
C VAL A 90 7.28 12.02 -13.32
N GLN A 91 7.63 12.85 -14.30
CA GLN A 91 7.14 12.71 -15.68
C GLN A 91 7.63 11.42 -16.35
N ALA A 92 8.90 11.05 -16.17
CA ALA A 92 9.47 9.83 -16.73
C ALA A 92 8.75 8.57 -16.20
N LEU A 93 8.43 8.55 -14.91
CA LEU A 93 7.71 7.44 -14.28
C LEU A 93 6.23 7.42 -14.69
N ALA A 94 5.57 8.57 -14.75
CA ALA A 94 4.17 8.66 -15.22
C ALA A 94 4.01 8.14 -16.65
N ALA A 95 4.98 8.41 -17.52
CA ALA A 95 4.99 7.92 -18.90
C ALA A 95 5.12 6.40 -19.00
N LEU A 96 5.92 5.75 -18.13
CA LEU A 96 6.04 4.29 -18.09
C LEU A 96 4.72 3.61 -17.76
N GLU A 97 3.97 4.19 -16.84
CA GLU A 97 2.76 3.56 -16.32
C GLU A 97 1.50 3.95 -17.10
N GLY A 98 1.65 4.64 -18.23
CA GLY A 98 0.52 5.05 -19.07
C GLY A 98 -0.45 6.02 -18.38
N HIS A 99 0.02 6.74 -17.36
CA HIS A 99 -0.83 7.63 -16.57
C HIS A 99 -1.18 8.88 -17.39
N GLN A 100 -2.47 9.02 -17.70
CA GLN A 100 -3.04 10.30 -18.14
C GLN A 100 -3.67 10.98 -16.92
N PRO A 101 -3.51 12.31 -16.75
CA PRO A 101 -4.21 13.03 -15.69
C PRO A 101 -5.72 12.86 -15.92
N VAL A 102 -6.40 12.17 -15.00
CA VAL A 102 -7.85 11.98 -15.04
C VAL A 102 -8.56 13.28 -14.61
N PRO A 103 -9.39 13.92 -15.46
CA PRO A 103 -9.93 15.26 -15.20
C PRO A 103 -10.81 15.38 -13.95
N PHE A 104 -11.47 14.29 -13.55
CA PHE A 104 -12.50 14.30 -12.50
C PHE A 104 -12.01 13.86 -11.13
N PHE A 105 -10.81 13.27 -11.06
CA PHE A 105 -10.17 12.91 -9.81
C PHE A 105 -8.87 13.69 -9.72
N PRO A 106 -8.91 14.92 -9.18
CA PRO A 106 -7.70 15.72 -9.07
C PRO A 106 -6.61 14.89 -8.37
N ASN A 107 -6.90 14.11 -7.33
CA ASN A 107 -5.86 13.36 -6.62
C ASN A 107 -5.42 12.04 -7.29
N ALA A 108 -6.02 11.63 -8.40
CA ALA A 108 -5.73 10.32 -9.04
C ALA A 108 -4.52 10.32 -9.99
N HIS A 109 -3.64 11.31 -9.90
CA HIS A 109 -2.26 11.15 -10.37
C HIS A 109 -1.39 10.43 -9.32
N MET A 110 -1.88 10.32 -8.06
CA MET A 110 -1.34 9.42 -7.04
C MET A 110 -2.02 8.04 -7.13
N ILE A 111 -2.07 7.45 -8.33
CA ILE A 111 -2.33 6.00 -8.46
C ILE A 111 -1.17 5.22 -7.83
N TRP A 112 0.00 5.85 -7.67
CA TRP A 112 1.01 5.35 -6.77
C TRP A 112 0.50 5.39 -5.33
N SER A 113 0.37 4.20 -4.73
CA SER A 113 0.04 4.03 -3.32
C SER A 113 1.08 4.65 -2.35
N ALA A 114 2.19 5.16 -2.87
CA ALA A 114 3.18 5.98 -2.18
C ALA A 114 3.92 6.86 -3.20
N ASP A 115 4.58 7.90 -2.71
CA ASP A 115 5.39 8.78 -3.54
C ASP A 115 6.54 8.03 -4.26
N PRO A 116 6.58 8.02 -5.60
CA PRO A 116 7.64 7.33 -6.35
C PRO A 116 9.04 7.90 -6.08
N VAL A 117 9.17 9.19 -5.75
CA VAL A 117 10.45 9.82 -5.41
C VAL A 117 11.00 9.20 -4.12
N VAL A 118 10.14 9.06 -3.10
CA VAL A 118 10.49 8.41 -1.84
C VAL A 118 10.83 6.93 -2.06
N LEU A 119 10.02 6.23 -2.86
CA LEU A 119 10.23 4.81 -3.15
C LEU A 119 11.56 4.57 -3.87
N ILE A 120 11.92 5.41 -4.85
CA ILE A 120 13.23 5.32 -5.52
C ILE A 120 14.37 5.60 -4.53
N ALA A 121 14.23 6.61 -3.68
CA ALA A 121 15.26 6.96 -2.71
C ALA A 121 15.53 5.84 -1.68
N ARG A 122 14.51 5.05 -1.32
CA ARG A 122 14.63 3.90 -0.39
C ARG A 122 15.26 2.66 -1.04
N GLY A 123 15.31 2.61 -2.37
CA GLY A 123 16.01 1.56 -3.09
C GLY A 123 15.20 0.28 -3.32
N ARG A 124 15.82 -0.61 -4.10
CA ARG A 124 15.22 -1.85 -4.62
C ARG A 124 14.64 -2.75 -3.55
N SER A 125 15.40 -3.02 -2.50
CA SER A 125 15.02 -4.00 -1.48
C SER A 125 13.76 -3.57 -0.73
N GLU A 126 13.66 -2.28 -0.38
CA GLU A 126 12.47 -1.73 0.28
C GLU A 126 11.26 -1.71 -0.67
N PHE A 127 11.46 -1.35 -1.95
CA PHE A 127 10.40 -1.39 -2.94
C PHE A 127 9.78 -2.80 -3.10
N VAL A 128 10.63 -3.82 -3.20
CA VAL A 128 10.21 -5.21 -3.37
C VAL A 128 9.55 -5.74 -2.09
N ARG A 129 10.14 -5.47 -0.91
CA ARG A 129 9.56 -5.85 0.38
C ARG A 129 8.16 -5.26 0.55
N ARG A 130 8.01 -3.96 0.28
CA ARG A 130 6.72 -3.26 0.33
C ARG A 130 5.66 -3.94 -0.53
N ALA A 131 5.99 -4.29 -1.77
CA ALA A 131 5.06 -4.96 -2.68
C ALA A 131 4.66 -6.36 -2.19
N ALA A 132 5.63 -7.12 -1.66
CA ALA A 132 5.41 -8.44 -1.09
C ALA A 132 4.51 -8.39 0.16
N SER A 133 4.66 -7.38 1.02
CA SER A 133 3.82 -7.24 2.22
C SER A 133 2.37 -6.84 1.87
N ARG A 134 2.18 -5.96 0.89
CA ARG A 134 0.84 -5.44 0.55
C ARG A 134 -0.12 -6.47 -0.06
N VAL A 135 0.37 -7.60 -0.58
CA VAL A 135 -0.54 -8.61 -1.17
C VAL A 135 -1.30 -9.41 -0.12
N ILE A 136 -0.80 -9.46 1.12
CA ILE A 136 -1.46 -10.17 2.23
C ILE A 136 -2.36 -9.22 3.02
N SER A 137 -1.88 -8.01 3.30
CA SER A 137 -2.49 -7.05 4.23
C SER A 137 -3.68 -6.27 3.67
N ARG A 138 -4.67 -6.94 3.07
CA ARG A 138 -5.79 -6.28 2.38
C ARG A 138 -6.98 -5.89 3.26
N ALA A 139 -6.96 -6.26 4.53
CA ALA A 139 -8.02 -5.99 5.49
C ALA A 139 -7.42 -5.87 6.89
N ALA A 140 -8.02 -5.03 7.73
CA ALA A 140 -7.64 -4.91 9.13
C ALA A 140 -7.52 -6.28 9.81
N LEU A 141 -6.52 -6.41 10.69
CA LEU A 141 -6.14 -7.63 11.35
C LEU A 141 -6.33 -7.48 12.86
N LEU A 142 -7.14 -8.35 13.45
CA LEU A 142 -7.22 -8.53 14.90
C LEU A 142 -6.28 -9.67 15.32
N THR A 143 -5.26 -9.35 16.11
CA THR A 143 -4.26 -10.31 16.59
C THR A 143 -4.78 -11.13 17.78
N LEU A 144 -4.06 -12.20 18.14
CA LEU A 144 -4.42 -13.11 19.23
C LEU A 144 -4.29 -12.46 20.61
N ASP A 145 -3.41 -11.47 20.75
CA ASP A 145 -3.27 -10.63 21.93
C ASP A 145 -4.25 -9.44 21.95
N GLY A 146 -5.18 -9.37 20.99
CA GLY A 146 -6.26 -8.40 20.96
C GLY A 146 -5.89 -7.03 20.37
N ARG A 147 -4.75 -6.91 19.68
CA ARG A 147 -4.36 -5.68 18.97
C ARG A 147 -5.12 -5.59 17.65
N TRP A 148 -5.63 -4.41 17.35
CA TRP A 148 -6.23 -4.08 16.06
C TRP A 148 -5.19 -3.40 15.18
N LEU A 149 -4.87 -4.00 14.04
CA LEU A 149 -3.95 -3.46 13.04
C LEU A 149 -4.76 -3.05 11.81
N ASP A 150 -4.69 -1.79 11.41
CA ASP A 150 -5.28 -1.28 10.17
C ASP A 150 -4.35 -0.27 9.49
N GLU A 151 -4.73 0.19 8.29
CA GLU A 151 -3.95 1.15 7.52
C GLU A 151 -3.82 2.53 8.22
N ASP A 152 -4.65 2.78 9.23
CA ASP A 152 -4.69 4.02 10.03
C ASP A 152 -3.89 3.91 11.34
N GLY A 153 -3.10 2.84 11.52
CA GLY A 153 -2.21 2.68 12.68
C GLY A 153 -2.90 2.12 13.93
N GLY A 154 -4.08 1.51 13.80
CA GLY A 154 -4.73 0.77 14.89
C GLY A 154 -5.44 1.65 15.92
N THR A 155 -5.54 2.96 15.71
CA THR A 155 -6.22 3.89 16.63
C THR A 155 -7.75 3.82 16.52
N GLY A 156 -8.27 3.21 15.43
CA GLY A 156 -9.60 3.52 14.95
C GLY A 156 -9.70 5.02 14.62
N TYR A 157 -10.79 5.48 14.03
CA TYR A 157 -10.98 6.89 13.64
C TYR A 157 -10.89 7.94 14.78
N ALA A 158 -10.47 7.57 16.00
CA ALA A 158 -10.47 8.38 17.20
C ALA A 158 -9.29 9.37 17.27
N ASP A 159 -8.08 8.99 16.83
CA ASP A 159 -6.90 9.86 16.89
C ASP A 159 -6.03 9.73 15.62
N PRO A 160 -5.56 10.85 15.03
CA PRO A 160 -4.62 10.79 13.93
C PRO A 160 -3.31 10.16 14.43
N PRO A 161 -2.85 9.07 13.82
CA PRO A 161 -1.62 8.40 14.23
C PRO A 161 -0.41 9.34 14.11
N GLU A 162 0.53 9.21 15.04
CA GLU A 162 1.82 9.88 14.90
C GLU A 162 2.51 9.39 13.63
N PRO A 163 3.24 10.27 12.92
CA PRO A 163 3.95 9.88 11.72
C PRO A 163 4.98 8.80 12.09
N PRO A 164 5.03 7.72 11.32
CA PRO A 164 5.88 6.58 11.64
C PRO A 164 7.37 6.93 11.67
N GLU A 165 8.08 6.47 12.70
CA GLU A 165 9.52 6.70 12.87
C GLU A 165 10.36 6.12 11.72
N SER A 166 9.87 5.09 11.01
CA SER A 166 10.55 4.51 9.84
C SER A 166 10.55 5.43 8.61
N GLY A 167 9.69 6.45 8.62
CA GLY A 167 9.40 7.35 7.49
C GLY A 167 8.71 6.67 6.30
N LEU A 168 8.23 5.43 6.44
CA LEU A 168 7.27 4.85 5.50
C LEU A 168 5.90 5.53 5.68
N ASN A 169 4.92 5.26 4.82
CA ASN A 169 3.55 5.64 5.17
C ASN A 169 2.94 4.57 6.08
N LEU A 170 1.94 4.95 6.88
CA LEU A 170 1.30 4.05 7.85
C LEU A 170 0.78 2.77 7.21
N ALA A 171 0.22 2.86 6.01
CA ALA A 171 -0.24 1.70 5.25
C ALA A 171 0.89 0.70 4.92
N ASP A 172 2.13 1.16 4.75
CA ASP A 172 3.28 0.27 4.52
C ASP A 172 3.78 -0.41 5.78
N GLU A 173 3.82 0.32 6.90
CA GLU A 173 4.16 -0.28 8.19
C GLU A 173 3.12 -1.31 8.60
N TYR A 174 1.84 -0.96 8.48
CA TYR A 174 0.73 -1.89 8.67
C TYR A 174 0.88 -3.11 7.77
N ALA A 175 1.20 -2.93 6.48
CA ALA A 175 1.33 -4.04 5.56
C ALA A 175 2.45 -5.01 5.97
N ILE A 176 3.60 -4.45 6.38
CA ILE A 176 4.75 -5.20 6.87
C ILE A 176 4.40 -5.94 8.16
N GLU A 177 3.87 -5.24 9.16
CA GLU A 177 3.52 -5.85 10.45
C GLU A 177 2.45 -6.93 10.31
N CYS A 178 1.39 -6.68 9.52
CA CYS A 178 0.33 -7.65 9.26
C CYS A 178 0.88 -8.91 8.59
N THR A 179 1.77 -8.74 7.60
CA THR A 179 2.42 -9.86 6.91
C THR A 179 3.32 -10.65 7.84
N ASP A 180 4.21 -9.97 8.57
CA ASP A 180 5.15 -10.61 9.49
C ASP A 180 4.41 -11.36 10.61
N TYR A 181 3.31 -10.78 11.12
CA TYR A 181 2.46 -11.43 12.10
C TYR A 181 1.81 -12.71 11.56
N LEU A 182 1.12 -12.64 10.41
CA LEU A 182 0.45 -13.79 9.80
C LEU A 182 1.43 -14.90 9.44
N LEU A 183 2.62 -14.55 8.96
CA LEU A 183 3.69 -15.49 8.66
C LEU A 183 4.40 -16.01 9.90
N GLY A 184 4.29 -15.35 11.05
CA GLY A 184 4.81 -15.78 12.34
C GLY A 184 3.88 -16.68 13.14
N LEU A 185 2.60 -16.77 12.77
CA LEU A 185 1.61 -17.62 13.45
C LEU A 185 2.01 -19.10 13.40
N VAL A 186 1.74 -19.81 14.51
CA VAL A 186 1.94 -21.26 14.57
C VAL A 186 1.07 -21.97 13.52
N PRO A 187 1.53 -23.09 12.93
CA PRO A 187 0.86 -23.78 11.82
C PRO A 187 -0.64 -24.04 12.03
N GLU A 188 -1.05 -24.35 13.25
CA GLU A 188 -2.42 -24.72 13.61
C GLU A 188 -3.32 -23.51 13.94
N THR A 189 -2.79 -22.28 13.98
CA THR A 189 -3.61 -21.10 14.21
C THR A 189 -4.64 -20.96 13.10
N VAL A 190 -5.92 -20.91 13.46
CA VAL A 190 -7.00 -20.67 12.50
C VAL A 190 -7.10 -19.18 12.23
N VAL A 191 -6.84 -18.78 10.98
CA VAL A 191 -7.07 -17.42 10.49
C VAL A 191 -8.46 -17.37 9.88
N VAL A 192 -9.24 -16.33 10.22
CA VAL A 192 -10.61 -16.14 9.74
C VAL A 192 -10.76 -14.74 9.22
N ARG A 193 -11.26 -14.60 7.99
CA ARG A 193 -11.69 -13.33 7.41
C ARG A 193 -13.11 -13.05 7.86
N ILE A 194 -13.26 -12.00 8.65
CA ILE A 194 -14.56 -11.52 9.12
C ILE A 194 -14.95 -10.30 8.30
N ARG A 195 -16.21 -10.24 7.87
CA ARG A 195 -16.79 -9.05 7.26
C ARG A 195 -17.64 -8.35 8.32
N CYS A 196 -17.08 -7.36 8.98
CA CYS A 196 -17.85 -6.48 9.87
C CYS A 196 -18.69 -5.54 9.02
N HIS A 197 -19.99 -5.44 9.32
CA HIS A 197 -20.91 -4.49 8.71
C HIS A 197 -21.53 -3.65 9.81
N CYS A 198 -21.72 -2.37 9.52
CA CYS A 198 -22.61 -1.45 10.21
C CYS A 198 -23.70 -1.00 9.23
#